data_AF-A0A2D5BWB1-F1
#
_entry.id   AF-A0A2D5BWB1-F1
#
_cell.length_a   1.000
_cell.length_b   1.000
_cell.length_c   1.000
_cell.angle_alpha   90.00
_cell.angle_beta   90.00
_cell.angle_gamma   90.00
#
_symmetry.space_group_name_H-M   'P 1'
#
loop_
_entity.id
_entity.type
_entity.pdbx_description
1 polymer ?
#
loop_
_entity_poly.entity_id
_entity_poly.type
_entity_poly.pdbx_seq_one_letter_code
_entity_poly.pdbx_strand_id
1 'polypeptide(L)' 'MQCTATLRALDAAGIAYRVVDLAGDPVALEHVKESGFLQAPVVAGAGDPWSGFRPDRIDELVKSRVA' A
#
# COMPACT_ATOMS: atom_id res chain seq x y z
N MET A 1 2.20 -8.52 -12.62
CA MET A 1 2.49 -7.16 -12.08
C MET A 1 1.76 -6.99 -10.75
N GLN A 2 2.46 -7.07 -9.61
CA GLN A 2 1.83 -7.08 -8.27
C GLN A 2 1.22 -5.71 -7.87
N CYS A 3 1.76 -4.62 -8.41
CA CYS A 3 1.21 -3.27 -8.22
C CYS A 3 -0.24 -3.18 -8.72
N THR A 4 -0.50 -3.63 -9.95
CA THR A 4 -1.84 -3.60 -10.56
C THR A 4 -2.84 -4.45 -9.79
N ALA A 5 -2.43 -5.62 -9.28
CA ALA A 5 -3.30 -6.48 -8.47
C ALA A 5 -3.72 -5.79 -7.16
N THR A 6 -2.79 -5.10 -6.52
CA THR A 6 -3.05 -4.34 -5.28
C THR A 6 -4.03 -3.19 -5.51
N LEU A 7 -3.82 -2.39 -6.58
CA LEU A 7 -4.71 -1.29 -6.93
C LEU A 7 -6.13 -1.77 -7.24
N ARG A 8 -6.27 -2.86 -8.00
CA ARG A 8 -7.58 -3.46 -8.29
C ARG A 8 -8.29 -3.97 -7.04
N ALA A 9 -7.56 -4.58 -6.10
CA ALA A 9 -8.14 -5.05 -4.86
C ALA A 9 -8.61 -3.89 -3.97
N LEU A 10 -7.84 -2.79 -3.90
CA LEU A 10 -8.24 -1.58 -3.18
C LEU A 10 -9.47 -0.91 -3.81
N ASP A 11 -9.53 -0.87 -5.15
CA ASP A 11 -10.67 -0.35 -5.90
C ASP A 11 -11.94 -1.19 -5.68
N ALA A 12 -11.83 -2.51 -5.80
CA ALA A 12 -12.94 -3.44 -5.52
C ALA A 12 -13.43 -3.36 -4.07
N ALA A 13 -12.54 -3.04 -3.13
CA ALA A 13 -12.86 -2.81 -1.72
C ALA A 13 -13.45 -1.42 -1.44
N GLY A 14 -13.52 -0.51 -2.43
CA GLY A 14 -13.99 0.87 -2.24
C GLY A 14 -13.08 1.69 -1.31
N ILE A 15 -11.80 1.30 -1.18
CA ILE A 15 -10.84 2.00 -0.34
C ILE A 15 -10.31 3.20 -1.14
N ALA A 16 -10.42 4.39 -0.56
CA ALA A 16 -9.75 5.56 -1.14
C ALA A 16 -8.26 5.46 -0.87
N TYR A 17 -7.45 5.45 -1.93
CA TYR A 17 -5.99 5.41 -1.84
C TYR A 17 -5.37 6.53 -2.68
N ARG A 18 -4.13 6.88 -2.36
CA ARG A 18 -3.29 7.76 -3.18
C ARG A 18 -2.11 6.96 -3.69
N VAL A 19 -1.89 7.00 -5.00
CA VAL A 19 -0.68 6.45 -5.60
C VAL A 19 0.44 7.48 -5.44
N VAL A 20 1.53 7.09 -4.80
CA VAL A 20 2.75 7.90 -4.69
C VAL A 20 3.79 7.27 -5.60
N ASP A 21 4.26 8.03 -6.58
CA ASP A 21 5.32 7.58 -7.47
C ASP A 21 6.68 7.78 -6.79
N LEU A 22 7.31 6.67 -6.41
CA LEU A 22 8.61 6.68 -5.72
C LEU A 22 9.78 7.06 -6.65
N ALA A 23 9.58 7.09 -7.97
CA ALA A 23 10.63 7.50 -8.91
C ALA A 23 10.76 9.03 -8.97
N GLY A 24 9.65 9.75 -8.80
CA GLY A 24 9.62 11.21 -8.71
C GLY A 24 9.83 11.80 -7.31
N ASP A 25 9.69 10.97 -6.26
CA ASP A 25 9.78 11.43 -4.86
C ASP A 25 10.93 10.71 -4.11
N PRO A 26 12.13 11.30 -4.08
CA PRO A 26 13.27 10.71 -3.39
C PRO A 26 13.08 10.62 -1.87
N VAL A 27 12.28 11.50 -1.26
CA VAL A 27 12.03 11.50 0.18
C VAL A 27 11.13 10.32 0.55
N ALA A 28 10.07 10.08 -0.23
CA ALA A 28 9.23 8.90 -0.06
C ALA A 28 10.02 7.60 -0.29
N LEU A 29 10.93 7.60 -1.27
CA LEU A 29 11.80 6.46 -1.54
C LEU A 29 12.76 6.16 -0.37
N GLU A 30 13.36 7.18 0.23
CA GLU A 30 14.21 7.00 1.41
C GLU A 30 13.41 6.47 2.60
N HIS A 31 12.25 7.04 2.92
CA HIS A 31 11.39 6.54 3.99
C HIS A 31 11.01 5.06 3.81
N VAL A 32 10.68 4.66 2.58
CA VAL A 32 10.33 3.27 2.25
C VAL A 32 11.53 2.34 2.44
N LYS A 33 12.72 2.79 2.02
CA LYS A 33 13.98 2.03 2.21
C LYS A 33 14.36 1.92 3.69
N GLU A 34 14.27 3.00 4.45
CA GLU A 34 14.55 3.03 5.89
C GLU A 34 13.59 2.14 6.67
N SER A 35 12.34 2.02 6.22
CA SER A 35 11.36 1.08 6.75
C SER A 35 11.68 -0.39 6.44
N GLY A 36 12.74 -0.67 5.69
CA GLY A 36 13.19 -2.03 5.35
C GLY A 36 12.38 -2.70 4.25
N PHE A 37 11.55 -1.95 3.52
CA PHE A 37 10.80 -2.51 2.40
C PHE A 37 11.71 -2.70 1.18
N LEU A 38 11.83 -3.94 0.72
CA LEU A 38 12.71 -4.33 -0.38
C LEU A 38 11.97 -4.55 -1.71
N GLN A 39 10.64 -4.45 -1.72
CA GLN A 39 9.81 -4.75 -2.89
C GLN A 39 8.62 -3.81 -3.01
N ALA A 40 8.28 -3.43 -4.24
CA ALA A 40 7.06 -2.71 -4.58
C ALA A 40 5.91 -3.71 -4.89
N PRO A 41 4.64 -3.35 -4.66
CA PRO A 41 4.16 -2.08 -4.10
C PRO A 41 4.32 -2.01 -2.58
N VAL A 42 4.49 -0.81 -2.04
CA VAL A 42 4.40 -0.55 -0.59
C VAL A 42 3.10 0.19 -0.33
N VAL A 43 2.30 -0.33 0.60
CA VAL A 43 1.03 0.26 0.99
C VAL A 43 1.15 0.71 2.44
N ALA A 44 1.02 2.01 2.65
CA ALA A 44 0.95 2.63 3.97
C ALA A 44 -0.46 3.18 4.18
N GLY A 45 -1.10 2.81 5.28
CA GLY A 45 -2.45 3.20 5.64
C GLY A 45 -2.55 3.62 7.11
N ALA A 46 -3.75 3.55 7.69
CA ALA A 46 -3.97 3.82 9.11
C ALA A 46 -3.40 2.74 10.06
N GLY A 47 -2.92 1.63 9.51
CA GLY A 47 -2.27 0.55 10.26
C GLY A 47 -0.83 0.32 9.79
N ASP A 48 -0.27 -0.83 10.15
CA ASP A 48 1.10 -1.18 9.78
C ASP A 48 1.30 -1.20 8.26
N PRO A 49 2.31 -0.47 7.74
CA PRO A 49 2.65 -0.51 6.34
C PRO A 49 3.16 -1.91 5.95
N TRP A 50 2.87 -2.33 4.72
CA TRP A 50 3.35 -3.60 4.20
C TRP A 50 3.84 -3.48 2.76
N SER A 51 4.69 -4.42 2.35
CA SER A 51 5.17 -4.55 0.98
C SER A 51 4.59 -5.79 0.29
N GLY A 52 4.37 -5.69 -1.02
CA GLY A 52 3.85 -6.77 -1.87
C GLY A 52 2.33 -6.83 -1.92
N PHE A 53 1.81 -7.70 -2.79
CA PHE A 53 0.36 -7.92 -2.90
C PHE A 53 -0.15 -8.78 -1.74
N ARG A 54 -0.92 -8.15 -0.84
CA ARG A 54 -1.51 -8.79 0.35
C ARG A 54 -3.02 -8.52 0.43
N PRO A 55 -3.87 -9.36 -0.19
CA PRO A 55 -5.32 -9.17 -0.17
C PRO A 55 -5.90 -9.28 1.25
N ASP A 56 -5.27 -10.07 2.12
CA ASP A 56 -5.61 -10.20 3.53
C ASP A 56 -5.48 -8.87 4.30
N ARG A 57 -4.40 -8.10 4.06
CA ARG A 57 -4.23 -6.77 4.69
C ARG A 57 -5.24 -5.75 4.17
N ILE A 58 -5.64 -5.86 2.90
CA ILE A 58 -6.65 -4.99 2.29
C ILE A 58 -8.02 -5.23 2.94
N ASP A 59 -8.39 -6.48 3.18
CA ASP A 59 -9.63 -6.84 3.89
C ASP A 59 -9.64 -6.28 5.32
N GLU A 60 -8.51 -6.37 6.03
CA GLU A 60 -8.37 -5.78 7.37
C GLU A 60 -8.51 -4.24 7.36
N LEU A 61 -8.05 -3.56 6.31
CA LEU A 61 -8.30 -2.12 6.15
C LEU A 61 -9.78 -1.80 5.97
N VAL A 62 -10.53 -2.62 5.23
CA VAL A 62 -11.98 -2.45 5.08
C VAL A 62 -12.65 -2.57 6.45
N LYS A 63 -12.31 -3.59 7.22
CA LYS A 63 -12.86 -3.80 8.58
C LYS A 63 -12.50 -2.66 9.52
N SER A 64 -11.26 -2.18 9.47
CA SER A 64 -10.75 -1.12 10.35
C SER A 64 -11.38 0.26 10.06
N ARG A 65 -11.94 0.47 8.87
CA ARG A 65 -12.55 1.76 8.46
C ARG A 65 -13.94 2.00 9.06
N VAL A 66 -14.55 0.98 9.67
CA VAL A 66 -15.93 0.99 10.18
C VAL A 66 -15.99 1.08 11.72
N ALA A 67 -14.84 1.17 12.40
CA ALA A 67 -14.75 1.35 13.85
C ALA A 67 -14.72 2.82 14.27
#